data_AF-A0A1Q8YIA2-F1
#
_entry.id   AF-A0A1Q8YIA2-F1
#
_cell.length_a   1.000
_cell.length_b   1.000
_cell.length_c   1.000
_cell.angle_alpha   90.00
_cell.angle_beta   90.00
_cell.angle_gamma   90.00
#
_symmetry.space_group_name_H-M   'P 1'
#
loop_
_entity.id
_entity.type
_entity.pdbx_description
1 polymer ?
#
loop_
_entity_poly.entity_id
_entity_poly.type
_entity_poly.pdbx_seq_one_letter_code
_entity_poly.pdbx_strand_id
1 'polypeptide(L)' 'MSAGRRGGLRSHQGAGGRTLRQLRNQARQRGLKGQSSMNKEQLEQALTR' A
#
# COMPACT_ATOMS: atom_id res chain seq x y z
N MET A 1 -14.56 -27.49 10.78
CA MET A 1 -14.85 -26.23 10.08
C MET A 1 -13.98 -25.14 10.68
N SER A 2 -12.99 -24.64 9.95
CA SER A 2 -12.06 -23.62 10.47
C SER A 2 -12.23 -22.33 9.67
N ALA A 3 -12.89 -21.37 10.31
CA ALA A 3 -13.09 -20.02 9.80
C ALA A 3 -11.76 -19.32 9.54
N GLY A 4 -11.79 -18.43 8.56
CA GLY A 4 -10.63 -17.94 7.83
C GLY A 4 -9.58 -17.19 8.65
N ARG A 5 -8.32 -17.40 8.25
CA ARG A 5 -7.24 -16.42 8.46
C ARG A 5 -6.69 -16.00 7.11
N ARG A 6 -7.45 -15.15 6.42
CA ARG A 6 -7.01 -14.46 5.20
C ARG A 6 -6.22 -13.21 5.60
N GLY A 7 -5.04 -13.40 6.20
CA GLY A 7 -4.24 -12.29 6.72
C GLY A 7 -2.92 -12.78 7.28
N GLY A 8 -1.94 -12.97 6.40
CA GLY A 8 -0.59 -13.38 6.78
C GLY A 8 0.05 -12.42 7.78
N LEU A 9 0.72 -13.00 8.77
CA LEU A 9 1.46 -12.44 9.91
C LEU A 9 2.60 -11.46 9.56
N ARG A 10 2.55 -10.77 8.42
CA ARG A 10 3.59 -9.85 7.92
C ARG A 10 3.13 -8.40 7.86
N SER A 11 2.06 -8.06 8.58
CA SER A 11 1.43 -6.75 8.44
C SER A 11 2.27 -5.61 8.98
N HIS A 12 2.99 -5.77 10.10
CA HIS A 12 3.67 -4.63 10.74
C HIS A 12 4.77 -5.06 11.72
N GLN A 13 6.03 -5.09 11.27
CA GLN A 13 7.18 -4.91 12.16
C GLN A 13 7.99 -3.72 11.66
N GLY A 14 7.73 -2.54 12.26
CA GLY A 14 8.57 -1.35 12.10
C GLY A 14 7.83 -0.02 12.22
N ALA A 15 8.34 0.87 13.08
CA ALA A 15 8.09 2.32 13.01
C ALA A 15 8.84 2.87 11.79
N GLY A 16 8.17 2.95 10.64
CA GLY A 16 8.81 3.24 9.36
C GLY A 16 7.83 3.67 8.27
N GLY A 17 6.97 4.64 8.58
CA GLY A 17 6.08 5.28 7.60
C GLY A 17 5.14 4.33 6.84
N ARG A 18 4.53 4.85 5.76
CA ARG A 18 3.68 4.06 4.87
C ARG A 18 4.55 3.11 4.05
N THR A 19 4.11 1.86 3.91
CA THR A 19 4.77 0.88 3.03
C THR A 19 4.41 1.12 1.56
N LEU A 20 5.29 0.72 0.63
CA LEU A 20 5.01 0.78 -0.81
C LEU A 20 3.69 0.08 -1.18
N ARG A 21 3.39 -1.05 -0.52
CA ARG A 21 2.14 -1.79 -0.73
C ARG A 21 0.92 -0.96 -0.32
N GLN A 22 0.98 -0.30 0.84
CA GLN A 22 -0.10 0.58 1.31
C GLN A 22 -0.31 1.75 0.36
N LEU A 23 0.77 2.36 -0.12
CA LEU A 23 0.73 3.47 -1.07
C LEU A 23 0.15 3.04 -2.43
N ARG A 24 0.57 1.89 -2.97
CA ARG A 24 -0.01 1.34 -4.21
C ARG A 24 -1.49 1.02 -4.08
N ASN A 25 -1.91 0.50 -2.93
CA ASN A 25 -3.31 0.22 -2.66
C ASN A 25 -4.15 1.51 -2.58
N GLN A 26 -3.65 2.54 -1.88
CA GLN A 26 -4.29 3.85 -1.84
C GLN A 26 -4.35 4.50 -3.22
N ALA A 27 -3.27 4.43 -3.99
CA ALA A 27 -3.21 4.94 -5.35
C ALA A 27 -4.23 4.25 -6.26
N ARG A 28 -4.39 2.93 -6.13
CA ARG A 28 -5.43 2.18 -6.83
C ARG A 28 -6.83 2.62 -6.42
N GLN A 29 -7.09 2.80 -5.13
CA GLN A 29 -8.39 3.26 -4.62
C GLN A 29 -8.75 4.67 -5.11
N ARG A 30 -7.75 5.55 -5.26
CA ARG A 30 -7.92 6.88 -5.84
C ARG A 30 -7.94 6.91 -7.37
N GLY A 31 -7.77 5.77 -8.04
CA GLY A 31 -7.74 5.70 -9.50
C GLY A 31 -6.51 6.35 -10.14
N LEU A 32 -5.40 6.50 -9.41
CA LEU A 32 -4.15 7.02 -9.96
C LEU A 32 -3.64 6.06 -11.05
N LYS A 33 -3.59 6.55 -12.29
CA LYS A 33 -3.04 5.81 -13.44
C LYS A 33 -1.52 5.78 -13.37
N GLY A 34 -0.92 4.66 -13.74
CA GLY A 34 0.55 4.49 -13.72
C GLY A 34 1.14 4.18 -12.33
N GLN A 35 0.29 3.95 -11.33
CA GLN A 35 0.67 3.59 -9.96
C GLN A 35 1.53 2.32 -9.85
N SER A 36 1.43 1.42 -10.83
CA SER A 36 2.28 0.21 -10.92
C SER A 36 3.73 0.55 -11.24
N SER A 37 3.94 1.60 -12.03
CA SER A 37 5.27 2.06 -12.46
C SER A 37 5.88 3.08 -11.49
N MET A 38 5.06 3.68 -10.61
CA MET A 38 5.53 4.63 -9.63
C MET A 38 6.33 3.95 -8.50
N ASN A 39 7.41 4.62 -8.08
CA ASN A 39 8.18 4.26 -6.90
C ASN A 39 7.49 4.75 -5.60
N LYS A 40 8.08 4.47 -4.44
CA LYS A 40 7.50 4.84 -3.14
C LYS A 40 7.26 6.34 -3.02
N GLU A 41 8.25 7.14 -3.38
CA GLU A 41 8.24 8.62 -3.24
C GLU A 41 7.20 9.25 -4.17
N GLN A 42 7.14 8.80 -5.43
CA GLN A 42 6.16 9.26 -6.40
C GLN A 42 4.73 8.94 -5.96
N LEU A 43 4.50 7.76 -5.36
CA LEU A 43 3.19 7.43 -4.79
C LEU A 43 2.87 8.29 -3.57
N GLU A 44 3.84 8.56 -2.69
CA GLU A 44 3.63 9.48 -1.55
C GLU A 44 3.28 10.88 -2.03
N GLN A 45 4.02 11.42 -3.00
CA GLN A 45 3.74 12.74 -3.58
C GLN A 45 2.38 12.79 -4.27
N ALA A 46 2.05 11.78 -5.10
CA ALA A 46 0.77 11.70 -5.80
C ALA A 46 -0.43 11.51 -4.86
N LEU A 47 -0.20 10.97 -3.66
CA LEU A 47 -1.23 10.80 -2.62
C LEU A 47 -1.32 11.97 -1.64
N THR A 48 -0.33 12.87 -1.62
CA THR A 48 -0.32 14.05 -0.75
C THR A 48 -0.99 15.26 -1.40
N ARG A 49 -1.12 15.27 -2.73
CA ARG A 49 -2.06 16.13 -3.46
C ARG A 49 -3.51 15.69 -3.23
#